data_AF-H1PNV4-F1
#
_entry.id   AF-H1PNV4-F1
#
_cell.length_a   1.000
_cell.length_b   1.000
_cell.length_c   1.000
_cell.angle_alpha   90.00
_cell.angle_beta   90.00
_cell.angle_gamma   90.00
#
_symmetry.space_group_name_H-M   'P 1'
#
loop_
_entity.id
_entity.type
_entity.pdbx_description
1 polymer ?
#
loop_
_entity_poly.entity_id
_entity_poly.type
_entity_poly.pdbx_seq_one_letter_code
_entity_poly.pdbx_strand_id
1 'polypeptide(L)'
;MENNTFYEIIGFIKNILNFTPLIGVILTFAISIAVYKFNKYKLYIDFITKERMEWVRNIRVDFSELYSSIYTFVSKDFISDEGCFKIYFYLTKLNLYFNPSDPKDMAIIEKLGTIKTKFTKITEYYKRHENTSEGLSDEEIIEGTRIVEEILAELDDLNTNIRKILKKGWEDVKEEVGQGT
;
A
#
# COMPACT_ATOMS: atom_id res chain seq x y z
N MET A 1 -28.47 -72.49 26.31
CA MET A 1 -27.97 -71.72 25.15
C MET A 1 -27.71 -70.27 25.56
N GLU A 2 -27.00 -70.01 26.66
CA GLU A 2 -26.90 -68.65 27.23
C GLU A 2 -25.49 -68.05 27.23
N ASN A 3 -24.47 -68.79 26.77
CA ASN A 3 -23.08 -68.32 26.84
C ASN A 3 -22.62 -67.51 25.62
N ASN A 4 -23.17 -67.73 24.42
CA ASN A 4 -22.64 -67.09 23.20
C ASN A 4 -22.88 -65.57 23.15
N THR A 5 -24.07 -65.12 23.57
CA THR A 5 -24.46 -63.70 23.52
C THR A 5 -23.63 -62.82 24.45
N PHE A 6 -23.21 -63.35 25.60
CA PHE A 6 -22.40 -62.61 26.57
C PHE A 6 -20.96 -62.39 26.07
N TYR A 7 -20.35 -63.40 25.44
CA TYR A 7 -19.00 -63.28 24.86
C TYR A 7 -18.98 -62.39 23.62
N GLU A 8 -20.04 -62.36 22.81
CA GLU A 8 -20.19 -61.42 21.68
C GLU A 8 -20.27 -59.96 22.15
N ILE A 9 -21.03 -59.68 23.21
CA ILE A 9 -21.14 -58.33 23.81
C ILE A 9 -19.78 -57.89 24.39
N ILE A 10 -19.07 -58.77 25.10
CA ILE A 10 -17.73 -58.47 25.62
C ILE A 10 -16.72 -58.26 24.47
N GLY A 11 -16.80 -59.06 23.40
CA GLY A 11 -15.98 -58.89 22.21
C GLY A 11 -16.22 -57.56 21.50
N PHE A 12 -17.49 -57.14 21.40
CA PHE A 12 -17.89 -55.85 20.84
C PHE A 12 -17.41 -54.67 21.71
N ILE A 13 -17.56 -54.76 23.04
CA ILE A 13 -17.09 -53.74 23.99
C ILE A 13 -15.56 -53.62 23.95
N LYS A 14 -14.82 -54.74 23.88
CA LYS A 14 -13.35 -54.74 23.70
C LYS A 14 -12.93 -54.11 22.37
N ASN A 15 -13.64 -54.39 21.28
CA ASN A 15 -13.35 -53.77 19.98
C ASN A 15 -13.61 -52.26 19.97
N ILE A 16 -14.69 -51.79 20.59
CA ILE A 16 -14.95 -50.35 20.76
C ILE A 16 -13.85 -49.69 21.61
N LEU A 17 -13.52 -50.29 22.76
CA LEU A 17 -12.45 -49.80 23.65
C LEU A 17 -11.07 -49.79 22.99
N ASN A 18 -10.80 -50.69 22.04
CA ASN A 18 -9.56 -50.71 21.25
C ASN A 18 -9.56 -49.69 20.09
N PHE A 19 -10.73 -49.31 19.57
CA PHE A 19 -10.86 -48.29 18.52
C PHE A 19 -10.91 -46.86 19.05
N THR A 20 -11.40 -46.66 20.29
CA THR A 20 -11.55 -45.34 20.91
C THR A 20 -10.23 -44.54 21.00
N PRO A 21 -9.08 -45.15 21.38
CA PRO A 21 -7.79 -44.46 21.39
C PRO A 21 -7.32 -44.08 19.99
N LEU A 22 -7.55 -44.95 19.00
CA LEU A 22 -7.16 -44.73 17.61
C LEU A 22 -7.93 -43.55 17.00
N ILE A 23 -9.24 -43.49 17.26
CA ILE A 23 -10.11 -42.37 16.86
C ILE A 23 -9.65 -41.08 17.54
N GLY A 24 -9.31 -41.13 18.83
CA GLY A 24 -8.77 -39.98 19.57
C GLY A 24 -7.48 -39.43 18.96
N VAL A 25 -6.53 -40.28 18.59
CA VAL A 25 -5.27 -39.87 17.95
C VAL A 25 -5.51 -39.23 16.58
N ILE A 26 -6.38 -39.83 15.75
CA ILE A 26 -6.71 -39.30 14.42
C ILE A 26 -7.40 -37.93 14.52
N LEU A 27 -8.36 -37.78 15.44
CA LEU A 27 -9.03 -36.49 15.71
C LEU A 27 -8.05 -35.43 16.20
N THR A 28 -7.16 -35.79 17.14
CA THR A 28 -6.16 -34.86 17.67
C THR A 28 -5.20 -34.39 16.58
N PHE A 29 -4.78 -35.29 15.69
CA PHE A 29 -3.94 -34.96 14.54
C PHE A 29 -4.66 -34.08 13.52
N ALA A 30 -5.92 -34.38 13.20
CA ALA A 30 -6.74 -33.57 12.30
C ALA A 30 -6.96 -32.15 12.87
N ILE A 31 -7.28 -32.04 14.18
CA ILE A 31 -7.40 -30.75 14.88
C ILE A 31 -6.06 -30.02 14.88
N SER A 32 -4.94 -30.72 15.13
CA SER A 32 -3.60 -30.10 15.11
C SER A 32 -3.25 -29.53 13.73
N ILE A 33 -3.57 -30.25 12.65
CA ILE A 33 -3.39 -29.75 11.28
C ILE A 33 -4.31 -28.55 11.01
N ALA A 34 -5.56 -28.60 11.45
CA ALA A 34 -6.50 -27.50 11.28
C ALA A 34 -6.04 -26.24 12.04
N VAL A 35 -5.64 -26.38 13.31
CA VAL A 35 -5.08 -25.30 14.14
C VAL A 35 -3.79 -24.74 13.54
N TYR A 36 -2.89 -25.60 13.03
CA TYR A 36 -1.68 -25.15 12.35
C TYR A 36 -1.98 -24.34 11.08
N LYS A 37 -2.89 -24.84 10.23
CA LYS A 37 -3.31 -24.14 9.01
C LYS A 37 -4.00 -22.82 9.33
N PHE A 38 -4.88 -22.82 10.34
CA PHE A 38 -5.57 -21.62 10.80
C PHE A 38 -4.60 -20.58 11.36
N ASN A 39 -3.65 -20.97 12.21
CA ASN A 39 -2.65 -20.06 12.76
C ASN A 39 -1.73 -19.50 11.67
N LYS A 40 -1.32 -20.32 10.69
CA LYS A 40 -0.51 -19.86 9.56
C LYS A 40 -1.28 -18.85 8.69
N TYR A 41 -2.56 -19.13 8.43
CA TYR A 41 -3.44 -18.23 7.69
C TYR A 41 -3.63 -16.91 8.45
N LYS A 42 -3.93 -16.97 9.75
CA LYS A 42 -4.10 -15.78 10.60
C LYS A 42 -2.84 -14.92 10.65
N LEU A 43 -1.67 -15.52 10.87
CA LEU A 43 -0.40 -14.80 10.85
C LEU A 43 -0.10 -14.13 9.50
N TYR A 44 -0.46 -14.80 8.40
CA TYR A 44 -0.33 -14.24 7.06
C TYR A 44 -1.27 -13.05 6.85
N ILE A 45 -2.54 -13.17 7.23
CA ILE A 45 -3.51 -12.09 7.14
C ILE A 45 -3.06 -10.91 8.01
N ASP A 46 -2.70 -11.14 9.28
CA ASP A 46 -2.21 -10.09 10.19
C ASP A 46 -1.00 -9.33 9.60
N PHE A 47 -0.05 -10.05 9.00
CA PHE A 47 1.10 -9.45 8.33
C PHE A 47 0.67 -8.60 7.12
N ILE A 48 -0.08 -9.17 6.19
CA ILE A 48 -0.52 -8.48 4.97
C ILE A 48 -1.35 -7.24 5.30
N THR A 49 -2.28 -7.36 6.26
CA THR A 49 -3.11 -6.25 6.72
C THR A 49 -2.26 -5.14 7.34
N LYS A 50 -1.24 -5.47 8.14
CA LYS A 50 -0.31 -4.49 8.72
C LYS A 50 0.49 -3.76 7.63
N GLU A 51 1.09 -4.50 6.70
CA GLU A 51 1.85 -3.93 5.58
C GLU A 51 0.97 -3.03 4.70
N ARG A 52 -0.27 -3.46 4.43
CA ARG A 52 -1.24 -2.68 3.64
C ARG A 52 -1.66 -1.38 4.36
N MET A 53 -1.89 -1.42 5.68
CA MET A 53 -2.16 -0.22 6.46
C MET A 53 -0.98 0.75 6.46
N GLU A 54 0.24 0.23 6.58
CA GLU A 54 1.46 1.04 6.53
C GLU A 54 1.66 1.67 5.16
N TRP A 55 1.45 0.91 4.08
CA TRP A 55 1.46 1.39 2.71
C TRP A 55 0.43 2.52 2.48
N VAL A 56 -0.83 2.33 2.89
CA VAL A 56 -1.89 3.36 2.82
C VAL A 56 -1.49 4.64 3.57
N ARG A 57 -0.93 4.49 4.78
CA ARG A 57 -0.47 5.61 5.60
C ARG A 57 0.67 6.37 4.93
N ASN A 58 1.65 5.64 4.38
CA ASN A 58 2.83 6.23 3.76
C ASN A 58 2.45 7.01 2.49
N ILE A 59 1.60 6.46 1.62
CA ILE A 59 1.08 7.19 0.45
C ILE A 59 0.43 8.50 0.87
N ARG A 60 -0.44 8.48 1.88
CA ARG A 60 -1.14 9.69 2.34
C ARG A 60 -0.17 10.77 2.84
N VAL A 61 0.80 10.38 3.66
CA VAL A 61 1.80 11.30 4.22
C VAL A 61 2.66 11.89 3.11
N ASP A 62 3.23 11.03 2.26
CA ASP A 62 4.15 11.45 1.20
C ASP A 62 3.46 12.29 0.12
N PHE A 63 2.19 11.99 -0.19
CA PHE A 63 1.40 12.82 -1.10
C PHE A 63 1.11 14.20 -0.50
N SER A 64 0.84 14.28 0.80
CA SER A 64 0.62 15.56 1.48
C SER A 64 1.90 16.41 1.49
N GLU A 65 3.05 15.78 1.71
CA GLU A 65 4.36 16.46 1.65
C GLU A 65 4.70 16.93 0.25
N LEU A 66 4.41 16.14 -0.80
CA LEU A 66 4.56 16.57 -2.19
C LEU A 66 3.71 17.81 -2.47
N TYR A 67 2.42 17.75 -2.12
CA TYR A 67 1.48 18.84 -2.33
C TYR A 67 1.94 20.12 -1.63
N SER A 68 2.33 20.01 -0.35
CA SER A 68 2.84 21.15 0.42
C SER A 68 4.13 21.72 -0.16
N SER A 69 5.02 20.87 -0.68
CA SER A 69 6.30 21.31 -1.25
C SER A 69 6.07 22.10 -2.53
N ILE A 70 5.18 21.63 -3.41
CA ILE A 70 4.82 22.33 -4.66
C ILE A 70 4.03 23.61 -4.35
N TYR A 71 3.13 23.59 -3.38
CA TYR A 71 2.41 24.80 -2.97
C TYR A 71 3.34 25.87 -2.39
N THR A 72 4.30 25.45 -1.55
CA THR A 72 5.30 26.37 -1.00
C THR A 72 6.18 26.97 -2.09
N PHE A 73 6.46 26.20 -3.14
CA PHE A 73 7.19 26.63 -4.32
C PHE A 73 6.53 27.83 -5.03
N VAL A 74 5.19 27.93 -5.03
CA VAL A 74 4.44 29.10 -5.56
C VAL A 74 4.61 30.34 -4.67
N SER A 75 4.71 30.13 -3.35
CA SER A 75 4.53 31.18 -2.35
C SER A 75 5.79 32.00 -2.01
N LYS A 76 6.97 31.60 -2.49
CA LYS A 76 8.23 32.25 -2.10
C LYS A 76 9.08 32.59 -3.32
N ASP A 77 9.74 33.76 -3.23
CA ASP A 77 10.91 34.19 -4.02
C ASP A 77 12.14 33.25 -3.89
N PHE A 78 11.94 31.98 -3.54
CA PHE A 78 13.01 31.06 -3.14
C PHE A 78 12.76 29.69 -3.75
N ILE A 79 13.21 29.54 -4.98
CA ILE A 79 13.52 28.21 -5.49
C ILE A 79 14.89 27.88 -4.94
N SER A 80 14.89 26.97 -3.98
CA SER A 80 16.11 26.39 -3.43
C SER A 80 16.30 25.00 -4.01
N ASP A 81 17.56 24.60 -4.14
CA ASP A 81 17.92 23.21 -4.48
C ASP A 81 17.29 22.22 -3.51
N GLU A 82 17.15 22.60 -2.23
CA GLU A 82 16.46 21.80 -1.22
C GLU A 82 14.99 21.57 -1.58
N GLY A 83 14.26 22.62 -1.99
CA GLY A 83 12.87 22.51 -2.44
C GLY A 83 12.71 21.61 -3.66
N CYS A 84 13.58 21.79 -4.66
CA CYS A 84 13.62 20.95 -5.85
C CYS A 84 13.90 19.48 -5.52
N PHE A 85 14.90 19.22 -4.67
CA PHE A 85 15.24 17.89 -4.21
C PHE A 85 14.07 17.24 -3.46
N LYS A 86 13.41 17.99 -2.56
CA LYS A 86 12.26 17.50 -1.80
C LYS A 86 11.12 17.06 -2.73
N ILE A 87 10.80 17.85 -3.74
CA ILE A 87 9.76 17.50 -4.73
C ILE A 87 10.14 16.25 -5.52
N TYR A 88 11.38 16.16 -6.03
CA TYR A 88 11.84 14.96 -6.74
C TYR A 88 11.83 13.70 -5.88
N PHE A 89 12.21 13.85 -4.61
CA PHE A 89 12.19 12.75 -3.64
C PHE A 89 10.78 12.19 -3.47
N TYR A 90 9.77 13.03 -3.21
CA TYR A 90 8.40 12.55 -3.03
C TYR A 90 7.76 12.03 -4.32
N LEU A 91 8.04 12.65 -5.48
CA LEU A 91 7.59 12.11 -6.76
C LEU A 91 8.13 10.69 -7.01
N THR A 92 9.42 10.48 -6.71
CA THR A 92 10.07 9.17 -6.87
C THR A 92 9.50 8.16 -5.87
N LYS A 93 9.36 8.56 -4.61
CA LYS A 93 8.84 7.72 -3.53
C LYS A 93 7.41 7.26 -3.81
N LEU A 94 6.55 8.19 -4.26
CA LEU A 94 5.18 7.87 -4.65
C LEU A 94 5.14 6.91 -5.84
N ASN A 95 6.00 7.10 -6.84
CA ASN A 95 6.07 6.19 -7.99
C ASN A 95 6.38 4.74 -7.59
N LEU A 96 7.19 4.55 -6.55
CA LEU A 96 7.56 3.22 -6.04
C LEU A 96 6.45 2.53 -5.24
N TYR A 97 5.40 3.25 -4.82
CA TYR A 97 4.28 2.65 -4.10
C TYR A 97 3.28 1.94 -5.00
N PHE A 98 3.28 2.22 -6.29
CA PHE A 98 2.27 1.74 -7.23
C PHE A 98 2.83 0.64 -8.13
N ASN A 99 2.00 -0.34 -8.48
CA ASN A 99 2.39 -1.44 -9.34
C ASN A 99 2.19 -1.07 -10.82
N PRO A 100 3.25 -0.97 -11.64
CA PRO A 100 3.11 -0.62 -13.06
C PRO A 100 2.35 -1.67 -13.89
N SER A 101 2.15 -2.89 -13.35
CA SER A 101 1.37 -3.93 -14.01
C SER A 101 -0.14 -3.85 -13.72
N ASP A 102 -0.58 -3.07 -12.72
CA ASP A 102 -2.00 -2.81 -12.49
C ASP A 102 -2.42 -1.55 -13.28
N PRO A 103 -3.39 -1.63 -14.21
CA PRO A 103 -3.82 -0.47 -15.00
C PRO A 103 -4.25 0.75 -14.18
N LYS A 104 -4.79 0.55 -12.97
CA LYS A 104 -5.21 1.65 -12.08
C LYS A 104 -4.02 2.40 -11.52
N ASP A 105 -2.99 1.67 -11.14
CA ASP A 105 -1.74 2.17 -10.61
C ASP A 105 -0.88 2.79 -11.72
N MET A 106 -0.92 2.21 -12.93
CA MET A 106 -0.23 2.73 -14.10
C MET A 106 -0.70 4.15 -14.46
N ALA A 107 -2.01 4.43 -14.38
CA ALA A 107 -2.53 5.79 -14.61
C ALA A 107 -1.99 6.82 -13.59
N ILE A 108 -1.73 6.40 -12.36
CA ILE A 108 -1.12 7.25 -11.32
C ILE A 108 0.37 7.47 -11.62
N ILE A 109 1.09 6.40 -11.97
CA ILE A 109 2.50 6.43 -12.36
C ILE A 109 2.73 7.39 -13.54
N GLU A 110 1.87 7.33 -14.57
CA GLU A 110 1.93 8.21 -15.73
C GLU A 110 1.71 9.69 -15.36
N LYS A 111 0.74 9.97 -14.48
CA LYS A 111 0.50 11.33 -13.97
C LYS A 111 1.69 11.85 -13.16
N LEU A 112 2.24 11.03 -12.25
CA LEU A 112 3.46 11.38 -11.52
C LEU A 112 4.64 11.64 -12.46
N GLY A 113 4.76 10.88 -13.55
CA GLY A 113 5.74 11.09 -14.61
C GLY A 113 5.56 12.42 -15.36
N THR A 114 4.31 12.78 -15.66
CA THR A 114 3.96 14.08 -16.27
C THR A 114 4.35 15.23 -15.34
N ILE A 115 3.97 15.16 -14.07
CA ILE A 115 4.34 16.16 -13.05
C ILE A 115 5.87 16.29 -12.97
N LYS A 116 6.60 15.17 -12.91
CA LYS A 116 8.07 15.17 -12.87
C LYS A 116 8.68 15.87 -14.10
N THR A 117 8.12 15.62 -15.28
CA THR A 117 8.57 16.24 -16.53
C THR A 117 8.34 17.75 -16.52
N LYS A 118 7.15 18.19 -16.10
CA LYS A 118 6.81 19.61 -15.93
C LYS A 118 7.73 20.29 -14.93
N PHE A 119 7.93 19.66 -13.77
CA PHE A 119 8.80 20.19 -12.73
C PHE A 119 10.26 20.28 -13.18
N THR A 120 10.71 19.38 -14.07
CA THR A 120 12.07 19.43 -14.61
C THR A 120 12.31 20.70 -15.44
N LYS A 121 11.33 21.14 -16.24
CA LYS A 121 11.41 22.40 -16.98
C LYS A 121 11.60 23.61 -16.06
N ILE A 122 10.89 23.61 -14.93
CA ILE A 122 11.06 24.63 -13.89
C ILE A 122 12.50 24.59 -13.38
N THR A 123 13.01 23.42 -12.99
CA THR A 123 14.40 23.32 -12.48
C THR A 123 15.48 23.70 -13.50
N GLU A 124 15.22 23.51 -14.80
CA GLU A 124 16.12 23.94 -15.87
C GLU A 124 16.24 25.46 -15.96
N TYR A 125 15.17 26.20 -15.66
CA TYR A 125 15.22 27.67 -15.60
C TYR A 125 16.20 28.10 -14.52
N TYR A 126 16.14 27.50 -13.33
CA TYR A 126 17.06 27.81 -12.23
C TYR A 126 18.51 27.44 -12.55
N LYS A 127 18.76 26.25 -13.10
CA LYS A 127 20.12 25.82 -13.42
C LYS A 127 20.83 26.75 -14.40
N ARG A 128 20.10 27.39 -15.32
CA ARG A 128 20.69 28.37 -16.24
C ARG A 128 21.20 29.62 -15.52
N HIS A 129 20.53 30.01 -14.43
CA HIS A 129 20.83 31.23 -13.67
C HIS A 129 21.65 31.00 -12.40
N GLU A 130 21.89 29.74 -12.03
CA GLU A 130 22.70 29.38 -10.85
C GLU A 130 24.14 29.90 -10.92
N ASN A 131 24.70 30.02 -12.13
CA ASN A 131 26.07 30.49 -12.38
C ASN A 131 26.15 31.90 -12.97
N THR A 132 25.00 32.56 -13.15
CA THR A 132 24.95 33.94 -13.63
C THR A 132 24.58 34.86 -12.46
N SER A 133 24.99 36.13 -12.52
CA SER A 133 24.50 37.15 -11.58
C SER A 133 23.11 37.67 -11.98
N GLU A 134 22.51 37.06 -13.01
CA GLU A 134 21.25 37.44 -13.59
C GLU A 134 20.14 36.59 -12.96
N GLY A 135 19.05 37.23 -12.53
CA GLY A 135 17.86 36.51 -12.10
C GLY A 135 17.08 35.94 -13.28
N LEU A 136 16.00 35.21 -12.99
CA LEU A 136 15.04 34.80 -14.00
C LEU A 136 14.45 36.01 -14.74
N SER A 137 14.20 35.85 -16.04
CA SER A 137 13.44 36.86 -16.79
C SER A 137 11.96 36.87 -16.37
N ASP A 138 11.26 37.98 -16.60
CA ASP A 138 9.83 38.08 -16.35
C ASP A 138 9.03 37.00 -17.10
N GLU A 139 9.44 36.67 -18.34
CA GLU A 139 8.83 35.58 -19.11
C GLU A 139 9.04 34.20 -18.47
N GLU A 140 10.24 33.94 -17.92
CA GLU A 140 10.54 32.68 -17.23
C GLU A 140 9.76 32.55 -15.92
N ILE A 141 9.54 33.67 -15.21
CA ILE A 141 8.72 33.72 -13.99
C ILE A 141 7.25 33.43 -14.33
N ILE A 142 6.72 34.07 -15.38
CA ILE A 142 5.34 33.86 -15.84
C ILE A 142 5.13 32.40 -16.27
N GLU A 143 6.04 31.85 -17.08
CA GLU A 143 5.96 30.47 -17.55
C GLU A 143 6.14 29.47 -16.39
N GLY A 144 7.08 29.72 -15.47
CA GLY A 144 7.28 28.92 -14.27
C GLY A 144 6.00 28.85 -13.43
N THR A 145 5.37 30.00 -13.18
CA THR A 145 4.10 30.10 -12.43
C THR A 145 3.00 29.29 -13.10
N ARG A 146 2.84 29.44 -14.42
CA ARG A 146 1.86 28.69 -15.22
C ARG A 146 2.07 27.17 -15.11
N ILE A 147 3.32 26.71 -15.20
CA ILE A 147 3.65 25.29 -15.07
C ILE A 147 3.30 24.78 -13.66
N VAL A 148 3.56 25.56 -12.60
CA VAL A 148 3.21 25.14 -11.23
C VAL A 148 1.70 25.05 -11.03
N GLU A 149 0.92 25.99 -11.56
CA GLU A 149 -0.54 25.93 -11.53
C GLU A 149 -1.07 24.67 -12.23
N GLU A 150 -0.50 24.31 -13.38
CA GLU A 150 -0.83 23.06 -14.05
C GLU A 150 -0.47 21.83 -13.20
N ILE A 151 0.69 21.84 -12.55
CA ILE A 151 1.09 20.75 -11.65
C ILE A 151 0.11 20.62 -10.47
N LEU A 152 -0.32 21.74 -9.87
CA LEU A 152 -1.30 21.72 -8.78
C LEU A 152 -2.65 21.16 -9.24
N ALA A 153 -3.12 21.52 -10.44
CA ALA A 153 -4.33 20.96 -11.01
C ALA A 153 -4.20 19.43 -11.24
N GLU A 154 -3.04 18.97 -11.73
CA GLU A 154 -2.75 17.54 -11.88
C GLU A 154 -2.70 16.81 -10.53
N LEU A 155 -2.15 17.44 -9.50
CA LEU A 155 -2.14 16.89 -8.14
C LEU A 155 -3.55 16.78 -7.56
N ASP A 156 -4.43 17.76 -7.79
CA ASP A 156 -5.81 17.69 -7.32
C ASP A 156 -6.59 16.53 -7.96
N ASP A 157 -6.39 16.28 -9.25
CA ASP A 157 -6.94 15.11 -9.91
C ASP A 157 -6.32 13.80 -9.37
N LEU A 158 -4.99 13.80 -9.16
CA LEU A 158 -4.28 12.65 -8.60
C LEU A 158 -4.75 12.31 -7.19
N ASN A 159 -5.04 13.31 -6.36
CA ASN A 159 -5.60 13.17 -5.01
C ASN A 159 -6.94 12.41 -5.06
N THR A 160 -7.78 12.67 -6.06
CA THR A 160 -9.04 11.95 -6.25
C THR A 160 -8.81 10.47 -6.55
N ASN A 161 -7.83 10.15 -7.39
CA ASN A 161 -7.50 8.77 -7.74
C ASN A 161 -6.83 8.02 -6.57
N ILE A 162 -5.89 8.67 -5.88
CA ILE A 162 -5.25 8.13 -4.67
C ILE A 162 -6.32 7.85 -3.60
N ARG A 163 -7.26 8.77 -3.35
CA ARG A 163 -8.36 8.53 -2.38
C ARG A 163 -9.18 7.29 -2.69
N LYS A 164 -9.43 6.99 -3.98
CA LYS A 164 -10.15 5.76 -4.37
C LYS A 164 -9.35 4.51 -4.02
N ILE A 165 -8.04 4.52 -4.27
CA ILE A 165 -7.13 3.41 -3.92
C ILE A 165 -7.05 3.25 -2.40
N LEU A 166 -6.85 4.34 -1.67
CA LEU A 166 -6.77 4.30 -0.20
C LEU A 166 -8.09 3.80 0.41
N LYS A 167 -9.24 4.25 -0.12
CA LYS A 167 -10.55 3.78 0.32
C LYS A 167 -10.72 2.28 0.09
N LYS A 168 -10.39 1.79 -1.12
CA LYS A 168 -10.45 0.36 -1.43
C LYS A 168 -9.49 -0.43 -0.54
N GLY A 169 -8.24 0.02 -0.39
CA GLY A 169 -7.26 -0.63 0.47
C GLY A 169 -7.75 -0.72 1.92
N TRP A 170 -8.45 0.29 2.41
CA TRP A 170 -9.07 0.28 3.73
C TRP A 170 -10.29 -0.65 3.84
N GLU A 171 -11.10 -0.76 2.78
CA GLU A 171 -12.21 -1.72 2.70
C GLU A 171 -11.69 -3.16 2.70
N ASP A 172 -10.66 -3.45 1.90
CA ASP A 172 -9.98 -4.75 1.87
C ASP A 172 -9.44 -5.12 3.27
N VAL A 173 -8.80 -4.16 3.98
CA VAL A 173 -8.35 -4.35 5.38
C VAL A 173 -9.52 -4.71 6.30
N LYS A 174 -10.66 -4.03 6.18
CA LYS A 174 -11.83 -4.31 7.01
C LYS A 174 -12.40 -5.70 6.77
N GLU A 175 -12.46 -6.14 5.52
CA GLU A 175 -12.91 -7.48 5.16
C GLU A 175 -11.96 -8.54 5.71
N GLU A 176 -10.65 -8.36 5.54
CA GLU A 176 -9.60 -9.25 6.06
C GLU A 176 -9.68 -9.40 7.59
N VAL A 177 -9.89 -8.29 8.32
CA VAL A 177 -10.05 -8.30 9.79
C VAL A 177 -11.39 -8.91 10.21
N GLY A 178 -12.47 -8.61 9.50
CA GLY A 178 -13.82 -9.09 9.81
C GLY A 178 -14.04 -10.59 9.52
N GLN A 179 -13.26 -11.17 8.61
CA GLN A 179 -13.24 -12.63 8.37
C GLN A 179 -12.32 -13.40 9.34
N GLY A 180 -11.48 -12.69 10.10
CA GLY A 180 -10.52 -13.25 11.06
C GLY A 180 -11.00 -13.35 12.51
N THR A 181 -12.24 -12.93 12.79
CA THR A 181 -12.92 -13.03 14.11
C THR A 181 -14.01 -14.08 14.09
#